data_AF-A0A430QKN9-F1
#
_entry.id   AF-A0A430QKN9-F1
#
_cell.length_a   1.000
_cell.length_b   1.000
_cell.length_c   1.000
_cell.angle_alpha   90.00
_cell.angle_beta   90.00
_cell.angle_gamma   90.00
#
_symmetry.space_group_name_H-M   'P 1'
#
loop_
_entity.id
_entity.type
_entity.pdbx_description
1 polymer ?
#
loop_
_entity_poly.entity_id
_entity_poly.type
_entity_poly.pdbx_seq_one_letter_code
_entity_poly.pdbx_strand_id
1 'polypeptide(L)'
;LAFYRLWIEFIGEKGLDYGGVQREWFFLLSREMFNPYYGLFEYSAADNYTLQINPLSGMANEEHLKYFKFIGRVVGMAVYHGKLVDGFFIRPFYKMMLGKTISLKDMESVDSEYYRSLKYILKEDPISLDLTMSVEEEHFGETVEVDLIKDGRNIRVTNKGFSDLIPLEALQIFDANELELLMCGLQDISVTDWKANTLYKGEYHANHPVIVNLWKVIIMIIIITVYIIILIISNSSSNCCCCCCGDGFFNRLDLPAYPTFEELRCKLIIAIENAEGFEGVD
;
A
#
# COMPACT_ATOMS: atom_id res chain seq x y z
N LEU A 1 10.28 23.49 24.04
CA LEU A 1 8.91 23.36 23.47
C LEU A 1 8.03 22.81 24.58
N ALA A 2 7.00 23.55 24.98
CA ALA A 2 6.06 23.06 25.99
C ALA A 2 5.26 21.89 25.39
N PHE A 3 5.34 20.72 26.02
CA PHE A 3 4.55 19.54 25.65
C PHE A 3 3.10 19.77 26.10
N TYR A 4 2.30 20.41 25.25
CA TYR A 4 0.87 20.56 25.54
C TYR A 4 0.21 19.20 25.42
N ARG A 5 -0.41 18.74 26.50
CA ARG A 5 -1.13 17.47 26.53
C ARG A 5 -2.48 17.63 25.81
N LEU A 6 -2.77 16.75 24.85
CA LEU A 6 -4.04 16.74 24.14
C LEU A 6 -5.17 16.27 25.08
N TRP A 7 -6.21 17.09 25.24
CA TRP A 7 -7.37 16.76 26.06
C TRP A 7 -8.59 16.63 25.16
N ILE A 8 -9.23 15.47 25.20
CA ILE A 8 -10.39 15.13 24.36
C ILE A 8 -11.49 14.60 25.28
N GLU A 9 -12.71 15.06 25.05
CA GLU A 9 -13.92 14.61 25.72
C GLU A 9 -15.00 14.36 24.67
N PHE A 10 -15.56 13.15 24.65
CA PHE A 10 -16.74 12.84 23.84
C PHE A 10 -17.99 13.35 24.57
N ILE A 11 -18.86 14.02 23.81
CA ILE A 11 -20.08 14.63 24.37
C ILE A 11 -20.99 13.52 24.88
N GLY A 12 -21.32 13.57 26.17
CA GLY A 12 -22.23 12.59 26.81
C GLY A 12 -21.55 11.34 27.37
N GLU A 13 -20.23 11.21 27.23
CA GLU A 13 -19.48 10.07 27.76
C GLU A 13 -18.56 10.49 28.92
N LYS A 14 -18.50 9.67 29.97
CA LYS A 14 -17.50 9.84 31.04
C LYS A 14 -16.23 9.13 30.60
N GLY A 15 -15.26 9.88 30.08
CA GLY A 15 -13.92 9.34 29.79
C GLY A 15 -13.26 8.79 31.05
N LEU A 16 -13.10 7.46 31.12
CA LEU A 16 -12.50 6.76 32.26
C LEU A 16 -10.95 6.70 32.18
N ASP A 17 -10.39 6.73 30.97
CA ASP A 17 -8.95 6.73 30.71
C ASP A 17 -8.59 7.70 29.58
N TYR A 18 -7.76 8.70 29.90
CA TYR A 18 -7.28 9.71 28.96
C TYR A 18 -6.49 9.11 27.79
N GLY A 19 -5.76 8.00 28.02
CA GLY A 19 -4.98 7.34 26.98
C GLY A 19 -5.86 6.66 25.93
N GLY A 20 -6.92 5.98 26.41
CA GLY A 20 -7.94 5.33 25.59
C GLY A 20 -8.74 6.32 24.75
N VAL A 21 -9.25 7.39 25.36
CA VAL A 21 -10.06 8.40 24.66
C VAL A 21 -9.29 9.08 23.53
N GLN A 22 -7.99 9.39 23.73
CA GLN A 22 -7.14 9.91 22.66
C GLN A 22 -6.98 8.92 21.51
N ARG A 23 -6.74 7.64 21.82
CA ARG A 23 -6.56 6.59 20.80
C ARG A 23 -7.84 6.44 19.96
N GLU A 24 -8.97 6.36 20.63
CA GLU A 24 -10.29 6.25 19.99
C GLU A 24 -10.60 7.47 19.12
N TRP A 25 -10.28 8.68 19.57
CA TRP A 25 -10.48 9.89 18.78
C TRP A 25 -9.65 9.89 17.49
N PHE A 26 -8.36 9.55 17.55
CA PHE A 26 -7.53 9.45 16.35
C PHE A 26 -8.06 8.38 15.39
N PHE A 27 -8.49 7.23 15.92
CA PHE A 27 -9.07 6.14 15.13
C PHE A 27 -10.37 6.54 14.42
N LEU A 28 -11.32 7.16 15.13
CA LEU A 28 -12.58 7.59 14.54
C LEU A 28 -12.35 8.72 13.52
N LEU A 29 -11.49 9.68 13.85
CA LEU A 29 -11.24 10.82 12.98
C LEU A 29 -10.50 10.41 11.70
N SER A 30 -9.53 9.48 11.77
CA SER A 30 -8.84 8.99 10.58
C SER A 30 -9.79 8.29 9.60
N ARG A 31 -10.75 7.50 10.10
CA ARG A 31 -11.76 6.85 9.24
C ARG A 31 -12.62 7.86 8.48
N GLU A 32 -13.00 8.97 9.11
CA GLU A 32 -13.73 10.03 8.42
C GLU A 32 -12.84 10.82 7.46
N MET A 33 -11.63 11.19 7.88
CA MET A 33 -10.70 11.97 7.05
C MET A 33 -10.31 11.24 5.75
N PHE A 34 -10.16 9.93 5.81
CA PHE A 34 -9.70 9.11 4.70
C PHE A 34 -10.82 8.42 3.94
N ASN A 35 -12.07 8.71 4.30
CA ASN A 35 -13.23 8.16 3.63
C ASN A 35 -13.32 8.68 2.18
N PRO A 36 -13.27 7.80 1.16
CA PRO A 36 -13.34 8.22 -0.24
C PRO A 36 -14.63 8.94 -0.62
N TYR A 37 -15.71 8.77 0.15
CA TYR A 37 -16.97 9.49 -0.08
C TYR A 37 -16.82 11.02 -0.01
N TYR A 38 -15.82 11.54 0.72
CA TYR A 38 -15.56 12.98 0.77
C TYR A 38 -14.70 13.50 -0.40
N GLY A 39 -14.23 12.62 -1.29
CA GLY A 39 -13.50 12.98 -2.50
C GLY A 39 -12.11 13.56 -2.27
N LEU A 40 -11.55 13.45 -1.07
CA LEU A 40 -10.17 13.89 -0.77
C LEU A 40 -9.14 12.81 -1.10
N PHE A 41 -9.47 11.56 -0.79
CA PHE A 41 -8.67 10.39 -1.08
C PHE A 41 -9.49 9.38 -1.88
N GLU A 42 -8.81 8.46 -2.55
CA GLU A 42 -9.39 7.34 -3.27
C GLU A 42 -8.51 6.09 -3.07
N TYR A 43 -9.07 4.92 -3.32
CA TYR A 43 -8.31 3.67 -3.26
C TYR A 43 -7.40 3.54 -4.48
N SER A 44 -6.20 3.00 -4.28
CA SER A 44 -5.32 2.63 -5.40
C SER A 44 -5.84 1.38 -6.11
N ALA A 45 -5.52 1.25 -7.40
CA ALA A 45 -6.02 0.19 -8.25
C ALA A 45 -5.46 -1.21 -7.91
N ALA A 46 -4.26 -1.30 -7.31
CA ALA A 46 -3.60 -2.58 -7.08
C ALA A 46 -4.21 -3.43 -5.96
N ASP A 47 -4.65 -2.82 -4.86
CA ASP A 47 -5.05 -3.59 -3.68
C ASP A 47 -6.37 -3.17 -3.01
N ASN A 48 -7.06 -2.10 -3.47
CA ASN A 48 -8.30 -1.60 -2.84
C ASN A 48 -8.19 -1.25 -1.34
N TYR A 49 -7.00 -1.27 -0.75
CA TYR A 49 -6.79 -1.01 0.68
C TYR A 49 -5.88 0.19 0.95
N THR A 50 -5.00 0.53 0.00
CA THR A 50 -4.15 1.72 0.09
C THR A 50 -4.83 2.94 -0.52
N LEU A 51 -4.56 4.10 0.08
CA LEU A 51 -5.15 5.39 -0.28
C LEU A 51 -4.16 6.25 -1.04
N GLN A 52 -4.68 7.00 -2.01
CA GLN A 52 -3.97 8.06 -2.72
C GLN A 52 -4.80 9.35 -2.72
N ILE A 53 -4.16 10.50 -2.94
CA ILE A 53 -4.87 11.76 -3.09
C ILE A 53 -5.74 11.67 -4.35
N ASN A 54 -7.02 12.01 -4.23
CA ASN A 54 -7.89 12.07 -5.39
C ASN A 54 -7.50 13.31 -6.24
N PRO A 55 -7.05 13.13 -7.50
CA PRO A 55 -6.65 14.23 -8.37
C PRO A 55 -7.82 15.19 -8.67
N LEU A 56 -9.06 14.70 -8.61
CA LEU A 56 -10.30 15.44 -8.81
C LEU A 56 -10.86 16.06 -7.52
N SER A 57 -10.11 16.01 -6.40
CA SER A 57 -10.56 16.56 -5.11
C SER A 57 -10.99 18.02 -5.16
N GLY A 58 -10.37 18.83 -6.02
CA GLY A 58 -10.73 20.25 -6.20
C GLY A 58 -12.05 20.45 -6.95
N MET A 59 -12.48 19.48 -7.77
CA MET A 59 -13.79 19.51 -8.42
C MET A 59 -14.90 19.11 -7.45
N ALA A 60 -14.63 18.17 -6.54
CA ALA A 60 -15.59 17.73 -5.53
C ALA A 60 -15.78 18.77 -4.41
N ASN A 61 -14.72 19.52 -4.06
CA ASN A 61 -14.73 20.47 -2.95
C ASN A 61 -13.75 21.63 -3.19
N GLU A 62 -14.26 22.85 -3.37
CA GLU A 62 -13.44 24.07 -3.56
C GLU A 62 -12.47 24.33 -2.39
N GLU A 63 -12.80 23.86 -1.19
CA GLU A 63 -12.03 24.07 0.03
C GLU A 63 -11.09 22.90 0.34
N HIS A 64 -10.92 21.93 -0.58
CA HIS A 64 -10.12 20.71 -0.40
C HIS A 64 -8.70 20.97 0.14
N LEU A 65 -8.04 22.06 -0.29
CA LEU A 65 -6.69 22.41 0.20
C LEU A 65 -6.67 22.73 1.71
N LYS A 66 -7.74 23.35 2.23
CA LYS A 66 -7.86 23.61 3.67
C LYS A 66 -8.08 22.31 4.44
N TYR A 67 -8.82 21.37 3.87
CA TYR A 67 -8.99 20.03 4.42
C TYR A 67 -7.68 19.23 4.42
N PHE A 68 -6.91 19.23 3.34
CA PHE A 68 -5.58 18.59 3.32
C PHE A 68 -4.65 19.17 4.39
N LYS A 69 -4.66 20.50 4.57
CA LYS A 69 -3.90 21.16 5.63
C LYS A 69 -4.38 20.75 7.04
N PHE A 70 -5.69 20.58 7.22
CA PHE A 70 -6.26 20.07 8.47
C PHE A 70 -5.81 18.63 8.72
N ILE A 71 -5.96 17.74 7.75
CA ILE A 71 -5.56 16.32 7.82
C ILE A 71 -4.07 16.22 8.15
N GLY A 72 -3.21 16.98 7.46
CA GLY A 72 -1.76 17.00 7.73
C GLY A 72 -1.42 17.45 9.16
N ARG A 73 -2.21 18.37 9.75
CA ARG A 73 -2.04 18.78 11.15
C ARG A 73 -2.48 17.68 12.12
N VAL A 74 -3.57 16.97 11.83
CA VAL A 74 -4.06 15.87 12.66
C VAL A 74 -3.07 14.71 12.62
N VAL A 75 -2.58 14.33 11.44
CA VAL A 75 -1.53 13.31 11.27
C VAL A 75 -0.25 13.71 12.01
N GLY A 76 0.21 14.95 11.85
CA GLY A 76 1.37 15.45 12.58
C GLY A 76 1.17 15.43 14.10
N MET A 77 -0.05 15.69 14.57
CA MET A 77 -0.43 15.59 15.98
C MET A 77 -0.43 14.14 16.47
N ALA A 78 -0.89 13.19 15.66
CA ALA A 78 -0.84 11.76 15.97
C ALA A 78 0.61 11.32 16.22
N VAL A 79 1.50 11.63 15.27
CA VAL A 79 2.95 11.35 15.38
C VAL A 79 3.55 12.02 16.62
N TYR A 80 3.26 13.31 16.85
CA TYR A 80 3.78 14.06 18.00
C TYR A 80 3.36 13.45 19.35
N HIS A 81 2.15 12.91 19.45
CA HIS A 81 1.62 12.30 20.67
C HIS A 81 1.84 10.77 20.76
N GLY A 82 2.53 10.16 19.80
CA GLY A 82 2.72 8.71 19.73
C GLY A 82 1.40 7.94 19.58
N LYS A 83 0.49 8.47 18.77
CA LYS A 83 -0.80 7.86 18.41
C LYS A 83 -0.77 7.46 16.95
N LEU A 84 -1.55 6.43 16.63
CA LEU A 84 -1.67 5.90 15.28
C LEU A 84 -2.89 6.49 14.58
N VAL A 85 -2.83 6.58 13.26
CA VAL A 85 -3.99 6.86 12.40
C VAL A 85 -4.42 5.60 11.67
N ASP A 86 -5.73 5.42 11.52
CA ASP A 86 -6.33 4.30 10.77
C ASP A 86 -6.47 4.67 9.29
N GLY A 87 -5.42 4.42 8.51
CA GLY A 87 -5.40 4.62 7.06
C GLY A 87 -4.01 4.40 6.47
N PHE A 88 -3.91 3.56 5.43
CA PHE A 88 -2.65 3.23 4.77
C PHE A 88 -2.58 3.96 3.43
N PHE A 89 -1.46 4.63 3.16
CA PHE A 89 -1.23 5.32 1.89
C PHE A 89 -0.32 4.53 0.96
N ILE A 90 -0.40 4.83 -0.33
CA ILE A 90 0.57 4.31 -1.30
C ILE A 90 2.00 4.74 -0.96
N ARG A 91 2.99 3.90 -1.26
CA ARG A 91 4.42 4.21 -1.01
C ARG A 91 4.88 5.57 -1.55
N PRO A 92 4.49 6.02 -2.76
CA PRO A 92 4.80 7.35 -3.25
C PRO A 92 4.37 8.48 -2.30
N PHE A 93 3.26 8.33 -1.58
CA PHE A 93 2.76 9.35 -0.65
C PHE A 93 3.76 9.58 0.50
N TYR A 94 4.26 8.52 1.11
CA TYR A 94 5.29 8.62 2.15
C TYR A 94 6.61 9.17 1.61
N LYS A 95 7.00 8.77 0.39
CA LYS A 95 8.18 9.35 -0.30
C LYS A 95 8.03 10.86 -0.50
N MET A 96 6.86 11.33 -0.91
CA MET A 96 6.58 12.77 -1.04
C MET A 96 6.71 13.51 0.29
N MET A 97 6.22 12.95 1.39
CA MET A 97 6.37 13.54 2.73
C MET A 97 7.84 13.67 3.16
N LEU A 98 8.67 12.73 2.74
CA LEU A 98 10.11 12.72 2.99
C LEU A 98 10.93 13.54 1.98
N GLY A 99 10.28 14.10 0.95
CA GLY A 99 10.97 14.78 -0.15
C GLY A 99 11.84 13.84 -1.02
N LYS A 100 11.52 12.54 -1.04
CA LYS A 100 12.20 11.53 -1.85
C LYS A 100 11.67 11.53 -3.29
N THR A 101 12.52 11.13 -4.23
CA THR A 101 12.11 10.92 -5.62
C THR A 101 11.22 9.68 -5.73
N ILE A 102 10.17 9.81 -6.52
CA ILE A 102 9.31 8.68 -6.91
C ILE A 102 9.98 8.04 -8.12
N SER A 103 10.19 6.73 -8.05
CA SER A 103 10.83 5.93 -9.08
C SER A 103 9.80 5.03 -9.78
N LEU A 104 10.16 4.50 -10.95
CA LEU A 104 9.30 3.54 -11.65
C LEU A 104 8.91 2.34 -10.79
N LYS A 105 9.84 1.85 -9.96
CA LYS A 105 9.63 0.67 -9.11
C LYS A 105 8.51 0.90 -8.09
N ASP A 106 8.25 2.15 -7.69
CA ASP A 106 7.15 2.46 -6.78
C ASP A 106 5.79 2.21 -7.42
N MET A 107 5.69 2.34 -8.74
CA MET A 107 4.47 2.03 -9.50
C MET A 107 4.07 0.56 -9.38
N GLU A 108 5.04 -0.36 -9.21
CA GLU A 108 4.74 -1.79 -9.04
C GLU A 108 3.80 -2.06 -7.85
N SER A 109 3.94 -1.27 -6.78
CA SER A 109 3.09 -1.36 -5.59
C SER A 109 1.74 -0.63 -5.71
N VAL A 110 1.58 0.24 -6.70
CA VAL A 110 0.38 1.07 -6.90
C VAL A 110 -0.50 0.51 -8.02
N ASP A 111 0.14 0.11 -9.12
CA ASP A 111 -0.46 -0.54 -10.28
C ASP A 111 0.60 -1.41 -10.99
N SER A 112 0.56 -2.71 -10.71
CA SER A 112 1.50 -3.67 -11.28
C SER A 112 1.32 -3.87 -12.80
N GLU A 113 0.11 -3.66 -13.34
CA GLU A 113 -0.17 -3.80 -14.76
C GLU A 113 0.39 -2.60 -15.54
N TYR A 114 0.14 -1.40 -15.02
CA TYR A 114 0.71 -0.18 -15.56
C TYR A 114 2.24 -0.20 -15.48
N TYR A 115 2.80 -0.64 -14.35
CA TYR A 115 4.25 -0.81 -14.21
C TYR A 115 4.85 -1.78 -15.25
N ARG A 116 4.20 -2.93 -15.50
CA ARG A 116 4.66 -3.87 -16.55
C ARG A 116 4.65 -3.23 -17.93
N SER A 117 3.62 -2.45 -18.22
CA SER A 117 3.49 -1.71 -19.48
C SER A 117 4.60 -0.67 -19.64
N LEU A 118 4.88 0.13 -18.61
CA LEU A 118 5.99 1.09 -18.60
C LEU A 118 7.36 0.39 -18.73
N LYS A 119 7.56 -0.74 -18.05
CA LYS A 119 8.78 -1.56 -18.19
C LYS A 119 8.96 -2.09 -19.60
N TYR A 120 7.87 -2.50 -20.25
CA TYR A 120 7.90 -2.97 -21.63
C TYR A 120 8.30 -1.83 -22.58
N ILE A 121 7.69 -0.65 -22.43
CA ILE A 121 8.00 0.57 -23.20
C ILE A 121 9.46 0.99 -23.02
N LEU A 122 10.05 0.82 -21.83
CA LEU A 122 11.47 1.11 -21.58
C LEU A 122 12.44 0.12 -22.23
N LYS A 123 11.99 -1.12 -22.46
CA LYS A 123 12.84 -2.19 -22.98
C LYS A 123 12.80 -2.25 -24.50
N GLU A 124 11.62 -2.05 -25.09
CA GLU A 124 11.39 -2.09 -26.53
C GLU A 124 11.43 -0.68 -27.13
N ASP A 125 11.57 -0.56 -28.46
CA ASP A 125 11.53 0.75 -29.12
C ASP A 125 10.08 1.29 -29.18
N PRO A 126 9.74 2.35 -28.42
CA PRO A 126 8.38 2.89 -28.32
C PRO A 126 7.89 3.50 -29.63
N ILE A 127 8.78 3.72 -30.60
CA ILE A 127 8.42 4.18 -31.94
C ILE A 127 7.41 3.23 -32.60
N SER A 128 7.51 1.93 -32.32
CA SER A 128 6.61 0.91 -32.86
C SER A 128 5.19 0.94 -32.25
N LEU A 129 5.02 1.58 -31.09
CA LEU A 129 3.78 1.65 -30.35
C LEU A 129 2.92 2.90 -30.70
N ASP A 130 3.45 3.79 -31.56
CA ASP A 130 2.83 5.06 -31.98
C ASP A 130 2.30 5.91 -30.81
N LEU A 131 2.98 5.86 -29.67
CA LEU A 131 2.63 6.62 -28.48
C LEU A 131 3.06 8.09 -28.62
N THR A 132 2.27 8.97 -28.03
CA THR A 132 2.53 10.42 -27.90
C THR A 132 2.83 10.78 -26.45
N MET A 133 3.41 11.96 -26.20
CA MET A 133 3.68 12.47 -24.86
C MET A 133 2.41 13.07 -24.23
N SER A 134 1.30 12.34 -24.32
CA SER A 134 -0.02 12.64 -23.76
C SER A 134 -0.61 11.39 -23.09
N VAL A 135 -1.57 11.59 -22.21
CA VAL A 135 -2.31 10.51 -21.52
C VAL A 135 -3.80 10.80 -21.57
N GLU A 136 -4.62 9.77 -21.66
CA GLU A 136 -6.07 9.87 -21.52
C GLU A 136 -6.44 9.71 -20.04
N GLU A 137 -7.13 10.70 -19.49
CA GLU A 137 -7.67 10.66 -18.13
C GLU A 137 -9.20 10.62 -18.18
N GLU A 138 -9.84 9.86 -17.29
CA GLU A 138 -11.30 9.85 -17.17
C GLU A 138 -11.73 10.83 -16.07
N HIS A 139 -12.45 11.89 -16.46
CA HIS A 139 -13.03 12.88 -15.54
C HIS A 139 -14.55 12.73 -15.58
N PHE A 140 -15.14 12.16 -14.52
CA PHE A 140 -16.60 11.96 -14.40
C PHE A 140 -17.29 11.27 -15.60
N GLY A 141 -16.61 10.30 -16.22
CA GLY A 141 -17.12 9.56 -17.38
C GLY A 141 -16.86 10.22 -18.74
N GLU A 142 -16.17 11.37 -18.77
CA GLU A 142 -15.63 11.95 -19.99
C GLU A 142 -14.12 11.67 -20.08
N THR A 143 -13.67 11.15 -21.22
CA THR A 143 -12.24 10.96 -21.50
C THR A 143 -11.64 12.28 -21.97
N VAL A 144 -10.69 12.79 -21.20
CA VAL A 144 -9.93 14.01 -21.48
C VAL A 144 -8.49 13.62 -21.76
N GLU A 145 -7.97 13.98 -22.93
CA GLU A 145 -6.55 13.82 -23.21
C GLU A 145 -5.76 14.95 -22.55
N VAL A 146 -4.66 14.65 -21.88
CA VAL A 146 -3.81 15.58 -21.14
C VAL A 146 -2.37 15.48 -21.65
N ASP A 147 -1.78 16.63 -21.97
CA ASP A 147 -0.39 16.75 -22.42
C ASP A 147 0.59 16.54 -21.26
N LEU A 148 1.49 15.54 -21.34
CA LEU A 148 2.54 15.31 -20.32
C LEU A 148 3.64 16.37 -20.39
N ILE A 149 3.90 16.87 -21.59
CA ILE A 149 4.80 18.00 -21.87
C ILE A 149 4.07 18.99 -22.77
N LYS A 150 4.56 20.23 -22.86
CA LYS A 150 3.98 21.22 -23.77
C LYS A 150 3.87 20.68 -25.20
N ASP A 151 2.66 20.66 -25.75
CA ASP A 151 2.35 20.14 -27.10
C ASP A 151 2.61 18.62 -27.26
N GLY A 152 2.50 17.88 -26.15
CA GLY A 152 2.85 16.47 -26.05
C GLY A 152 2.06 15.52 -26.96
N ARG A 153 0.78 15.82 -27.25
CA ARG A 153 -0.06 15.12 -28.24
C ARG A 153 0.57 15.06 -29.64
N ASN A 154 1.41 16.04 -29.99
CA ASN A 154 2.08 16.09 -31.28
C ASN A 154 3.52 15.54 -31.24
N ILE A 155 4.00 15.14 -30.06
CA ILE A 155 5.37 14.67 -29.84
C ILE A 155 5.34 13.17 -29.59
N ARG A 156 5.93 12.40 -30.50
CA ARG A 156 6.07 10.95 -30.33
C ARG A 156 7.01 10.59 -29.20
N VAL A 157 6.67 9.53 -28.47
CA VAL A 157 7.52 8.96 -27.43
C VAL A 157 8.79 8.39 -28.08
N THR A 158 9.94 8.74 -27.50
CA THR A 158 11.25 8.19 -27.87
C THR A 158 11.95 7.69 -26.61
N ASN A 159 12.87 6.72 -26.73
CA ASN A 159 13.61 6.17 -25.59
C ASN A 159 14.27 7.25 -24.70
N LYS A 160 14.80 8.31 -25.34
CA LYS A 160 15.41 9.43 -24.63
C LYS A 160 14.36 10.27 -23.88
N GLY A 161 13.30 10.68 -24.57
CA GLY A 161 12.25 11.50 -23.97
C GLY A 161 11.48 10.80 -22.85
N PHE A 162 11.32 9.47 -22.95
CA PHE A 162 10.64 8.68 -21.93
C PHE A 162 11.49 8.48 -20.67
N SER A 163 12.80 8.29 -20.83
CA SER A 163 13.73 8.17 -19.68
C SER A 163 13.85 9.47 -18.88
N ASP A 164 13.72 10.62 -19.55
CA ASP A 164 13.73 11.94 -18.90
C ASP A 164 12.45 12.20 -18.05
N LEU A 165 11.34 11.49 -18.32
CA LEU A 165 10.11 11.60 -17.54
C LEU A 165 10.16 10.82 -16.21
N ILE A 166 11.00 9.79 -16.11
CA ILE A 166 11.03 8.87 -14.97
C ILE A 166 12.43 8.86 -14.32
N PRO A 167 12.64 9.60 -13.22
CA PRO A 167 13.92 9.61 -12.52
C PRO A 167 14.25 8.22 -11.95
N LEU A 168 15.46 7.71 -12.23
CA LEU A 168 15.87 6.34 -11.89
C LEU A 168 16.55 6.20 -10.52
N GLU A 169 16.95 7.28 -9.83
CA GLU A 169 17.65 7.17 -8.54
C GLU A 169 17.14 8.12 -7.42
N ALA A 170 17.13 7.63 -6.17
CA ALA A 170 17.79 8.24 -4.99
C ALA A 170 17.34 7.61 -3.64
N LEU A 171 18.29 7.46 -2.70
CA LEU A 171 18.10 6.90 -1.36
C LEU A 171 18.55 7.89 -0.27
N GLN A 172 17.74 8.10 0.79
CA GLN A 172 18.07 8.86 2.01
C GLN A 172 17.23 8.36 3.23
N ILE A 173 17.49 8.95 4.40
CA ILE A 173 17.76 8.35 5.72
C ILE A 173 16.53 7.83 6.51
N PHE A 174 15.31 7.91 5.97
CA PHE A 174 14.13 7.21 6.51
C PHE A 174 13.44 6.48 5.39
N ASP A 175 13.25 5.17 5.46
CA ASP A 175 12.56 4.45 4.40
C ASP A 175 11.04 4.69 4.46
N ALA A 176 10.36 4.61 3.31
CA ALA A 176 8.90 4.81 3.23
C ALA A 176 8.16 3.86 4.18
N ASN A 177 8.70 2.65 4.38
CA ASN A 177 8.19 1.64 5.31
C ASN A 177 8.28 2.09 6.78
N GLU A 178 9.35 2.78 7.17
CA GLU A 178 9.52 3.26 8.54
C GLU A 178 8.55 4.41 8.85
N LEU A 179 8.28 5.29 7.87
CA LEU A 179 7.30 6.37 8.03
C LEU A 179 5.87 5.83 8.09
N GLU A 180 5.55 4.84 7.27
CA GLU A 180 4.29 4.10 7.35
C GLU A 180 4.11 3.47 8.75
N LEU A 181 5.12 2.74 9.21
CA LEU A 181 5.11 2.10 10.52
C LEU A 181 4.97 3.12 11.67
N LEU A 182 5.59 4.30 11.53
CA LEU A 182 5.49 5.38 12.52
C LEU A 182 4.08 5.99 12.57
N MET A 183 3.42 6.15 11.43
CA MET A 183 2.12 6.82 11.32
C MET A 183 0.94 5.89 11.58
N CYS A 184 0.97 4.73 10.95
CA CYS A 184 -0.15 3.80 10.87
C CYS A 184 0.03 2.63 11.85
N GLY A 185 1.27 2.38 12.28
CA GLY A 185 1.61 1.24 13.12
C GLY A 185 1.55 -0.07 12.35
N LEU A 186 1.73 -1.17 13.07
CA LEU A 186 1.41 -2.49 12.54
C LEU A 186 -0.09 -2.68 12.64
N GLN A 187 -0.70 -3.27 11.61
CA GLN A 187 -2.07 -3.74 11.72
C GLN A 187 -2.21 -4.67 12.93
N ASP A 188 -3.24 -4.46 13.74
CA ASP A 188 -3.66 -5.44 14.75
C ASP A 188 -4.38 -6.58 14.02
N ILE A 189 -3.59 -7.48 13.43
CA ILE A 189 -4.10 -8.57 12.61
C ILE A 189 -4.76 -9.58 13.55
N SER A 190 -6.09 -9.61 13.55
CA SER A 190 -6.85 -10.67 14.20
C SER A 190 -6.63 -11.98 13.46
N VAL A 191 -5.69 -12.80 13.95
CA VAL A 191 -5.46 -14.16 13.43
C VAL A 191 -6.74 -15.01 13.47
N THR A 192 -7.64 -14.71 14.42
CA THR A 192 -8.95 -15.36 14.52
C THR A 192 -9.84 -15.02 13.33
N ASP A 193 -9.91 -13.74 12.95
CA ASP A 193 -10.69 -13.28 11.80
C ASP A 193 -10.05 -13.76 10.48
N TRP A 194 -8.73 -13.68 10.37
CA TRP A 194 -8.01 -14.20 9.21
C TRP A 194 -8.28 -15.68 8.99
N LYS A 195 -8.24 -16.49 10.06
CA LYS A 195 -8.56 -17.92 9.99
C LYS A 195 -10.00 -18.19 9.61
N ALA A 196 -10.95 -17.38 10.09
CA ALA A 196 -12.38 -17.53 9.77
C ALA A 196 -12.68 -17.25 8.29
N ASN A 197 -11.91 -16.36 7.66
CA ASN A 197 -12.08 -15.94 6.26
C ASN A 197 -11.12 -16.63 5.28
N THR A 198 -10.39 -17.67 5.72
CA THR A 198 -9.47 -18.42 4.84
C THR A 198 -10.17 -19.57 4.11
N LEU A 199 -10.08 -19.57 2.78
CA LEU A 199 -10.56 -20.66 1.92
C LEU A 199 -9.45 -21.68 1.65
N TYR A 200 -9.78 -22.97 1.69
CA TYR A 200 -8.86 -24.06 1.40
C TYR A 200 -9.18 -24.69 0.04
N LYS A 201 -8.15 -25.06 -0.72
CA LYS A 201 -8.26 -25.72 -2.04
C LYS A 201 -7.44 -27.02 -2.06
N GLY A 202 -7.81 -27.94 -2.95
CA GLY A 202 -7.14 -29.24 -3.09
C GLY A 202 -7.47 -30.18 -1.93
N GLU A 203 -6.45 -30.82 -1.36
CA GLU A 203 -6.60 -31.76 -0.22
C GLU A 203 -6.66 -31.04 1.14
N TYR A 204 -6.47 -29.72 1.16
CA TYR A 204 -6.47 -28.93 2.38
C TYR A 204 -7.88 -28.57 2.86
N HIS A 205 -8.06 -28.60 4.17
CA HIS A 205 -9.25 -28.16 4.90
C HIS A 205 -8.85 -27.70 6.31
N ALA A 206 -9.76 -27.06 7.05
CA ALA A 206 -9.47 -26.44 8.35
C ALA A 206 -8.85 -27.39 9.41
N ASN A 207 -9.12 -28.69 9.31
CA ASN A 207 -8.62 -29.71 10.24
C ASN A 207 -7.41 -30.49 9.70
N HIS A 208 -6.92 -30.16 8.51
CA HIS A 208 -5.77 -30.83 7.93
C HIS A 208 -4.52 -30.59 8.78
N PRO A 209 -3.69 -31.62 9.09
CA PRO A 209 -2.54 -31.47 10.01
C PRO A 209 -1.59 -30.31 9.63
N VAL A 210 -1.32 -30.14 8.34
CA VAL A 210 -0.48 -29.06 7.80
C VAL A 210 -1.11 -27.68 8.05
N ILE A 211 -2.43 -27.55 7.89
CA ILE A 211 -3.16 -26.30 8.12
C ILE A 211 -3.24 -25.96 9.61
N VAL A 212 -3.45 -26.96 10.47
CA VAL A 212 -3.40 -26.79 11.92
C VAL A 212 -2.01 -26.31 12.36
N ASN A 213 -0.95 -26.87 11.77
CA ASN A 213 0.42 -26.45 12.04
C ASN A 213 0.71 -25.04 11.49
N LEU A 214 0.21 -24.69 10.31
CA LEU A 214 0.32 -23.34 9.76
C LEU A 214 -0.23 -22.28 10.73
N TRP A 215 -1.46 -22.45 11.20
CA TRP A 215 -2.07 -21.49 12.13
C TRP A 215 -1.35 -21.43 13.48
N LYS A 216 -0.81 -22.56 13.97
CA LYS A 216 0.05 -22.56 15.17
C LYS A 216 1.30 -21.72 14.95
N VAL A 217 1.96 -21.85 13.80
CA VAL A 217 3.16 -21.05 13.47
C VAL A 217 2.80 -19.57 13.40
N ILE A 218 1.70 -19.21 12.71
CA ILE A 218 1.25 -17.81 12.58
C ILE A 218 0.97 -17.16 13.94
N ILE A 219 0.32 -17.88 14.86
CA ILE A 219 0.04 -17.38 16.22
C ILE A 219 1.32 -17.23 17.06
N MET A 220 2.32 -18.09 16.84
CA MET A 220 3.58 -18.10 17.60
C MET A 220 4.58 -17.04 17.15
N ILE A 221 4.35 -16.44 15.98
CA ILE A 221 5.25 -15.46 15.38
C ILE A 221 4.76 -14.03 15.72
N ILE A 222 5.69 -13.07 15.82
CA ILE A 222 5.39 -11.66 16.15
C ILE A 222 4.54 -11.02 15.03
N ILE A 223 3.65 -10.09 15.39
CA ILE A 223 2.74 -9.35 14.48
C ILE A 223 3.47 -8.79 13.24
N ILE A 224 4.71 -8.30 13.40
CA ILE A 224 5.57 -7.80 12.30
C ILE A 224 5.73 -8.84 11.20
N THR A 225 6.02 -10.08 11.58
CA THR A 225 6.30 -11.17 10.64
C THR A 225 5.00 -11.74 10.06
N VAL A 226 3.87 -11.62 10.78
CA VAL A 226 2.52 -11.96 10.25
C VAL A 226 2.15 -11.01 9.11
N TYR A 227 2.45 -9.72 9.24
CA TYR A 227 2.28 -8.73 8.17
C TYR A 227 3.08 -9.10 6.90
N ILE A 228 4.30 -9.62 7.06
CA ILE A 228 5.10 -10.06 5.91
C ILE A 228 4.50 -11.29 5.23
N ILE A 229 3.93 -12.22 5.99
CA ILE A 229 3.19 -13.35 5.39
C ILE A 229 2.02 -12.82 4.54
N ILE A 230 1.27 -11.82 5.03
CA ILE A 230 0.19 -11.20 4.26
C ILE A 230 0.75 -10.51 3.01
N LEU A 231 1.83 -9.72 3.12
CA LEU A 231 2.48 -9.10 1.96
C LEU A 231 2.94 -10.13 0.93
N ILE A 232 3.51 -11.26 1.36
CA ILE A 232 3.88 -12.36 0.46
C ILE A 232 2.62 -12.89 -0.23
N ILE A 233 1.55 -13.18 0.52
CA ILE A 233 0.31 -13.74 -0.03
C ILE A 233 -0.35 -12.77 -1.02
N SER A 234 -0.29 -11.46 -0.76
CA SER A 234 -0.83 -10.42 -1.63
C SER A 234 0.07 -10.15 -2.86
N ASN A 235 1.39 -10.28 -2.74
CA ASN A 235 2.35 -10.10 -3.85
C ASN A 235 2.71 -11.41 -4.59
N SER A 236 2.19 -12.57 -4.18
CA SER A 236 2.55 -13.89 -4.76
C SER A 236 2.21 -14.05 -6.25
N SER A 237 1.50 -13.08 -6.85
CA SER A 237 1.27 -13.04 -8.30
C SER A 237 2.53 -12.73 -9.13
N SER A 238 3.65 -12.31 -8.51
CA SER A 238 4.85 -11.86 -9.23
C SER A 238 5.99 -12.89 -9.36
N ASN A 239 5.96 -14.00 -8.60
CA ASN A 239 7.07 -14.97 -8.57
C ASN A 239 6.73 -16.39 -9.08
N CYS A 240 5.54 -16.60 -9.65
CA CYS A 240 5.26 -17.84 -10.38
C CYS A 240 5.70 -17.72 -11.84
N CYS A 241 6.94 -18.11 -12.12
CA CYS A 241 7.33 -18.58 -13.45
C CYS A 241 6.48 -19.81 -13.82
N CYS A 242 5.34 -19.63 -14.51
CA CYS A 242 4.85 -20.47 -15.61
C CYS A 242 3.46 -20.00 -16.10
N CYS A 243 3.31 -20.05 -17.43
CA CYS A 243 2.28 -19.43 -18.25
C CYS A 243 0.82 -19.89 -18.03
N CYS A 244 -0.10 -19.00 -18.47
CA CYS A 244 -1.46 -19.25 -18.96
C CYS A 244 -2.48 -19.86 -18.00
N CYS A 245 -3.29 -19.00 -17.37
CA CYS A 245 -4.76 -19.08 -17.36
C CYS A 245 -5.30 -17.79 -16.72
N GLY A 246 -6.38 -17.23 -17.29
CA GLY A 246 -7.03 -16.03 -16.78
C GLY A 246 -7.56 -16.19 -15.36
N ASP A 247 -7.86 -15.02 -14.78
CA ASP A 247 -8.43 -14.72 -13.47
C ASP A 247 -7.42 -14.27 -12.41
N GLY A 248 -7.42 -12.96 -12.15
CA GLY A 248 -7.33 -12.30 -10.83
C GLY A 248 -6.07 -12.44 -9.98
N PHE A 249 -5.66 -11.34 -9.37
CA PHE A 249 -4.84 -11.30 -8.15
C PHE A 249 -5.41 -12.27 -7.11
N PHE A 250 -4.81 -13.44 -6.94
CA PHE A 250 -5.24 -14.39 -5.91
C PHE A 250 -4.36 -14.21 -4.68
N ASN A 251 -4.94 -13.69 -3.60
CA ASN A 251 -4.41 -13.77 -2.23
C ASN A 251 -4.28 -15.26 -1.83
N ARG A 252 -3.25 -15.93 -2.34
CA ARG A 252 -3.08 -17.39 -2.28
C ARG A 252 -1.70 -17.74 -1.76
N LEU A 253 -1.67 -18.60 -0.74
CA LEU A 253 -0.47 -19.26 -0.25
C LEU A 253 -0.39 -20.68 -0.81
N ASP A 254 0.62 -20.95 -1.63
CA ASP A 254 0.91 -22.32 -2.05
C ASP A 254 1.78 -23.02 -1.00
N LEU A 255 1.14 -23.89 -0.21
CA LEU A 255 1.77 -24.58 0.91
C LEU A 255 2.07 -26.04 0.56
N PRO A 256 3.35 -26.46 0.53
CA PRO A 256 3.69 -27.88 0.42
C PRO A 256 3.21 -28.70 1.62
N ALA A 257 2.97 -30.00 1.41
CA ALA A 257 2.55 -30.92 2.46
C ALA A 257 3.74 -31.30 3.37
N TYR A 258 4.16 -30.38 4.24
CA TYR A 258 5.28 -30.60 5.14
C TYR A 258 4.94 -31.71 6.16
N PRO A 259 5.85 -32.68 6.38
CA PRO A 259 5.60 -33.82 7.25
C PRO A 259 5.64 -33.46 8.74
N THR A 260 6.33 -32.39 9.13
CA THR A 260 6.52 -31.99 10.53
C THR A 260 6.25 -30.49 10.75
N PHE A 261 5.94 -30.12 11.99
CA PHE A 261 5.73 -28.73 12.39
C PHE A 261 7.01 -27.90 12.25
N GLU A 262 8.15 -28.45 12.67
CA GLU A 262 9.46 -27.80 12.64
C GLU A 262 9.91 -27.49 11.22
N GLU A 263 9.68 -28.40 10.28
CA GLU A 263 10.01 -28.18 8.87
C GLU A 263 9.14 -27.09 8.25
N LEU A 264 7.82 -27.11 8.50
CA LEU A 264 6.92 -26.04 8.07
C LEU A 264 7.35 -24.69 8.65
N ARG A 265 7.61 -24.63 9.95
CA ARG A 265 8.04 -23.40 10.65
C ARG A 265 9.33 -22.85 10.06
N CYS A 266 10.34 -23.71 9.89
CA CYS A 266 11.64 -23.30 9.36
C CYS A 266 11.52 -22.76 7.94
N LYS A 267 10.80 -23.47 7.05
CA LYS A 267 10.61 -23.04 5.67
C LYS A 267 9.77 -21.77 5.55
N LEU A 268 8.74 -21.62 6.40
CA LEU A 268 7.92 -20.41 6.42
C LEU A 268 8.72 -19.19 6.89
N ILE A 269 9.53 -19.32 7.95
CA ILE A 269 10.40 -18.25 8.43
C ILE A 269 11.45 -17.88 7.37
N ILE A 270 12.10 -18.85 6.74
CA ILE A 270 13.06 -18.59 5.66
C ILE A 270 12.38 -17.87 4.49
N ALA A 271 11.15 -18.24 4.14
CA ALA A 271 10.40 -17.54 3.08
C ALA A 271 10.08 -16.08 3.46
N ILE A 272 9.79 -15.82 4.73
CA ILE A 272 9.58 -14.47 5.27
C ILE A 272 10.87 -13.64 5.25
N GLU A 273 11.96 -14.18 5.80
CA GLU A 273 13.27 -13.51 5.83
C GLU A 273 13.79 -13.24 4.41
N ASN A 274 13.56 -14.15 3.46
CA ASN A 274 13.92 -13.94 2.06
C ASN A 274 13.02 -12.94 1.33
N ALA A 275 11.79 -12.72 1.82
CA ALA A 275 10.92 -11.66 1.31
C ALA A 275 11.36 -10.28 1.82
N GLU A 276 11.88 -10.20 3.05
CA GLU A 276 12.58 -9.00 3.57
C GLU A 276 13.89 -8.73 2.79
N GLY A 277 14.56 -9.78 2.28
CA GLY A 277 15.84 -9.71 1.57
C GLY A 277 15.87 -9.06 0.17
N PHE A 278 14.80 -8.42 -0.30
CA PHE A 278 14.86 -7.56 -1.51
C PHE A 278 15.20 -6.10 -1.19
N GLU A 279 15.70 -5.83 0.01
CA GLU A 279 16.55 -4.66 0.28
C GLU A 279 17.98 -4.93 -0.24
N GLY A 280 18.25 -4.49 -1.46
CA GLY A 280 19.60 -4.25 -1.96
C GLY A 280 20.45 -5.49 -2.25
N VAL A 281 20.35 -6.00 -3.49
CA VAL A 281 21.52 -6.53 -4.19
C VAL A 281 21.41 -6.05 -5.64
N ASP A 282 22.29 -5.09 -5.96
CA ASP A 282 22.69 -4.49 -7.26
C ASP A 282 21.62 -4.11 -8.29
#